data_AF-A0A7H5F2Q9-F1
#
_entry.id   AF-A0A7H5F2Q9-F1
#
_cell.length_a   1.000
_cell.length_b   1.000
_cell.length_c   1.000
_cell.angle_alpha   90.00
_cell.angle_beta   90.00
_cell.angle_gamma   90.00
#
_symmetry.space_group_name_H-M   'P 1'
#
loop_
_entity.id
_entity.type
_entity.pdbx_description
1 polymer ?
#
loop_
_entity_poly.entity_id
_entity_poly.type
_entity_poly.pdbx_seq_one_letter_code
_entity_poly.pdbx_strand_id
1 'polypeptide(L)'
;MRSHLLCFAAVLLLGAAAPTLRAQSPLVDSIQQILEEGIAAGAFPGAQVLALHRGKPLLHLTAGYHTYAAQRPVSRDDVYDLASVTKTSSALLYLMWQYDRGELELDAPLGELFPVWKGTKKGKRSLRSALAHRAGLLPWVPYWQGTLKGNARYPWKKKWDTSRTNDYRFRPRTIARDSTADYPIRLNTDLWLYKDFRERNIYRSIRKSPLKEEGKYAYSGLLFYLLPDYVERSSGQDYRQWLRTNIYNPLGAGTLGYRPLDRMIPREWIVPTEVDTFFRMDTLHGVVHDEGAAMMDGVSANAGLFAKAEDLAKLYQMLLNGGQLHGKRYFSEATVREFTRYQYPQEGNRRGLGFDKPLLEYDPNLSSVAEAASPESFGHSGYTGTMVWADPEAELLFIFLSNRVHPSRNRRAIYTLGIRPRIHSFLYQMIAEVE
;
A
#
# COMPACT_ATOMS: atom_id res chain seq x y z
N MET A 1 42.85 -62.70 -10.77
CA MET A 1 42.32 -63.00 -9.43
C MET A 1 43.02 -62.11 -8.41
N ARG A 2 42.38 -61.03 -7.99
CA ARG A 2 42.59 -60.38 -6.67
C ARG A 2 41.50 -59.34 -6.48
N SER A 3 40.81 -59.54 -5.38
CA SER A 3 39.62 -58.89 -4.88
C SER A 3 39.98 -57.53 -4.27
N HIS A 4 39.29 -56.47 -4.69
CA HIS A 4 39.31 -55.19 -4.00
C HIS A 4 37.96 -54.95 -3.35
N LEU A 5 37.98 -54.92 -2.01
CA LEU A 5 36.91 -54.49 -1.13
C LEU A 5 36.46 -53.07 -1.51
N LEU A 6 35.18 -52.91 -1.81
CA LEU A 6 34.50 -51.62 -1.84
C LEU A 6 33.89 -51.36 -0.46
N CYS A 7 34.42 -50.35 0.23
CA CYS A 7 33.82 -49.79 1.45
C CYS A 7 32.47 -49.15 1.11
N PHE A 8 31.39 -49.72 1.64
CA PHE A 8 30.10 -49.04 1.77
C PHE A 8 30.19 -48.07 2.96
N ALA A 9 30.33 -46.78 2.68
CA ALA A 9 30.05 -45.73 3.66
C ALA A 9 28.55 -45.42 3.61
N ALA A 10 27.80 -45.93 4.59
CA ALA A 10 26.42 -45.56 4.83
C ALA A 10 26.38 -44.09 5.31
N VAL A 11 25.93 -43.18 4.44
CA VAL A 11 25.57 -41.83 4.85
C VAL A 11 24.20 -41.91 5.51
N LEU A 12 24.18 -41.84 6.85
CA LEU A 12 22.98 -41.65 7.64
C LEU A 12 22.37 -40.29 7.29
N LEU A 13 21.25 -40.32 6.56
CA LEU A 13 20.30 -39.22 6.45
C LEU A 13 19.64 -39.00 7.82
N LEU A 14 20.20 -38.08 8.62
CA LEU A 14 19.49 -37.51 9.76
C LEU A 14 18.65 -36.33 9.26
N GLY A 15 17.51 -36.66 8.66
CA GLY A 15 16.38 -35.75 8.58
C GLY A 15 15.78 -35.59 9.97
N ALA A 16 16.27 -34.61 10.73
CA ALA A 16 15.54 -34.11 11.89
C ALA A 16 14.56 -33.06 11.40
N ALA A 17 13.32 -33.49 11.13
CA ALA A 17 12.19 -32.58 11.08
C ALA A 17 12.17 -31.79 12.39
N ALA A 18 12.22 -30.46 12.28
CA ALA A 18 11.93 -29.60 13.42
C ALA A 18 10.53 -29.97 13.95
N PRO A 19 10.34 -30.10 15.27
CA PRO A 19 9.03 -30.44 15.80
C PRO A 19 8.04 -29.36 15.38
N THR A 20 6.98 -29.78 14.69
CA THR A 20 5.77 -28.99 14.43
C THR A 20 5.10 -28.65 15.75
N LEU A 21 5.65 -27.69 16.47
CA LEU A 21 5.03 -27.11 17.65
C LEU A 21 4.04 -26.06 17.16
N ARG A 22 2.86 -26.54 16.76
CA ARG A 22 1.62 -25.77 16.75
C ARG A 22 0.43 -26.72 16.78
N ALA A 23 0.26 -27.35 17.93
CA ALA A 23 -1.09 -27.64 18.39
C ALA A 23 -1.89 -26.32 18.32
N GLN A 24 -3.14 -26.41 17.84
CA GLN A 24 -4.07 -25.29 17.65
C GLN A 24 -4.14 -24.45 18.95
N SER A 25 -3.46 -23.30 18.97
CA SER A 25 -3.65 -22.34 20.06
C SER A 25 -5.08 -21.81 19.94
N PRO A 26 -5.86 -21.76 21.03
CA PRO A 26 -7.20 -21.16 21.03
C PRO A 26 -7.23 -19.73 20.47
N LEU A 27 -6.09 -19.01 20.50
CA LEU A 27 -5.96 -17.68 19.90
C LEU A 27 -5.94 -17.72 18.37
N VAL A 28 -5.39 -18.77 17.75
CA VAL A 28 -5.48 -18.98 16.30
C VAL A 28 -6.93 -19.22 15.89
N ASP A 29 -7.66 -20.05 16.63
CA ASP A 29 -9.08 -20.31 16.37
C ASP A 29 -9.92 -19.04 16.55
N SER A 30 -9.59 -18.21 17.54
CA SER A 30 -10.23 -16.91 17.76
C SER A 30 -10.01 -15.96 16.57
N ILE A 31 -8.81 -15.92 16.00
CA ILE A 31 -8.51 -15.12 14.80
C ILE A 31 -9.28 -15.67 13.58
N GLN A 32 -9.33 -16.99 13.42
CA GLN A 32 -10.10 -17.63 12.36
C GLN A 32 -11.60 -17.29 12.47
N GLN A 33 -12.16 -17.33 13.67
CA GLN A 33 -13.55 -16.96 13.92
C GLN A 33 -13.83 -15.49 13.59
N ILE A 34 -12.91 -14.56 13.89
CA ILE A 34 -13.05 -13.16 13.48
C ILE A 34 -13.08 -13.01 11.95
N LEU A 35 -12.26 -13.78 11.24
CA LEU A 35 -12.26 -13.75 9.77
C LEU A 35 -13.60 -14.25 9.21
N GLU A 36 -14.12 -15.33 9.76
CA GLU A 36 -15.42 -15.91 9.38
C GLU A 36 -16.59 -14.97 9.70
N GLU A 37 -16.58 -14.33 10.87
CA GLU A 37 -17.52 -13.26 11.24
C GLU A 37 -17.47 -12.11 10.22
N GLY A 38 -16.26 -11.68 9.85
CA GLY A 38 -16.05 -10.65 8.84
C GLY A 38 -16.61 -11.02 7.47
N ILE A 39 -16.40 -12.26 7.02
CA ILE A 39 -16.94 -12.77 5.76
C ILE A 39 -18.48 -12.82 5.81
N ALA A 40 -19.05 -13.38 6.88
CA ALA A 40 -20.49 -13.49 7.07
C ALA A 40 -21.18 -12.11 7.11
N ALA A 41 -20.55 -11.12 7.74
CA ALA A 41 -21.03 -9.75 7.78
C ALA A 41 -20.75 -8.95 6.49
N GLY A 42 -20.11 -9.57 5.49
CA GLY A 42 -19.81 -8.93 4.22
C GLY A 42 -18.76 -7.82 4.32
N ALA A 43 -17.81 -7.94 5.25
CA ALA A 43 -16.66 -7.06 5.39
C ALA A 43 -15.68 -7.23 4.23
N PHE A 44 -15.50 -8.45 3.76
CA PHE A 44 -14.71 -8.84 2.59
C PHE A 44 -15.11 -10.26 2.17
N PRO A 45 -14.98 -10.64 0.88
CA PRO A 45 -15.19 -12.02 0.44
C PRO A 45 -14.19 -13.02 1.02
N GLY A 46 -12.95 -12.56 1.26
CA GLY A 46 -11.87 -13.37 1.81
C GLY A 46 -10.67 -12.52 2.18
N ALA A 47 -9.75 -13.10 2.94
CA ALA A 47 -8.56 -12.42 3.45
C ALA A 47 -7.39 -13.37 3.70
N GLN A 48 -6.19 -12.80 3.73
CA GLN A 48 -4.97 -13.40 4.28
C GLN A 48 -4.54 -12.63 5.54
N VAL A 49 -4.07 -13.36 6.55
CA VAL A 49 -3.44 -12.80 7.75
C VAL A 49 -2.09 -13.46 7.94
N LEU A 50 -1.03 -12.65 7.91
CA LEU A 50 0.33 -13.10 8.19
C LEU A 50 0.86 -12.30 9.38
N ALA A 51 1.38 -13.00 10.38
CA ALA A 51 2.06 -12.39 11.51
C ALA A 51 3.44 -13.02 11.70
N LEU A 52 4.45 -12.20 11.98
CA LEU A 52 5.79 -12.64 12.33
C LEU A 52 6.16 -12.05 13.69
N HIS A 53 6.84 -12.83 14.52
CA HIS A 53 7.44 -12.38 15.78
C HIS A 53 8.94 -12.71 15.72
N ARG A 54 9.81 -11.73 15.98
CA ARG A 54 11.27 -11.89 15.85
C ARG A 54 11.71 -12.42 14.47
N GLY A 55 11.02 -11.98 13.42
CA GLY A 55 11.25 -12.41 12.04
C GLY A 55 10.84 -13.85 11.72
N LYS A 56 10.24 -14.58 12.66
CA LYS A 56 9.75 -15.95 12.44
C LYS A 56 8.22 -15.92 12.28
N PRO A 57 7.64 -16.74 11.39
CA PRO A 57 6.19 -16.83 11.27
C PRO A 57 5.55 -17.17 12.61
N LEU A 58 4.74 -16.25 13.12
CA LEU A 58 3.78 -16.55 14.15
C LEU A 58 2.66 -17.31 13.44
N LEU A 59 1.81 -16.68 12.62
CA LEU A 59 0.76 -17.39 11.86
C LEU A 59 0.68 -16.95 10.40
N HIS A 60 0.08 -17.79 9.56
CA HIS A 60 -0.34 -17.43 8.20
C HIS A 60 -1.68 -18.09 7.88
N LEU A 61 -2.77 -17.36 8.09
CA LEU A 61 -4.15 -17.83 7.88
C LEU A 61 -4.72 -17.28 6.58
N THR A 62 -5.59 -18.06 5.95
CA THR A 62 -6.42 -17.62 4.84
C THR A 62 -7.87 -17.99 5.13
N ALA A 63 -8.80 -17.16 4.68
CA ALA A 63 -10.22 -17.40 4.87
C ALA A 63 -11.03 -16.89 3.68
N GLY A 64 -12.13 -17.57 3.38
CA GLY A 64 -13.07 -17.18 2.34
C GLY A 64 -12.55 -17.36 0.92
N TYR A 65 -13.05 -16.52 0.03
CA TYR A 65 -12.87 -16.67 -1.42
C TYR A 65 -12.50 -15.33 -2.06
N HIS A 66 -12.07 -15.37 -3.31
CA HIS A 66 -11.77 -14.17 -4.10
C HIS A 66 -12.99 -13.26 -4.26
N THR A 67 -14.18 -13.84 -4.37
CA THR A 67 -15.46 -13.15 -4.51
C THR A 67 -16.55 -13.87 -3.72
N TYR A 68 -17.68 -13.21 -3.45
CA TYR A 68 -18.82 -13.84 -2.76
C TYR A 68 -19.49 -14.96 -3.57
N ALA A 69 -19.14 -15.10 -4.86
CA ALA A 69 -19.59 -16.25 -5.66
C ALA A 69 -18.90 -17.56 -5.23
N ALA A 70 -17.92 -17.50 -4.32
CA ALA A 70 -17.27 -18.65 -3.71
C ALA A 70 -16.63 -19.64 -4.70
N GLN A 71 -16.13 -19.13 -5.84
CA GLN A 71 -15.58 -19.97 -6.91
C GLN A 71 -14.10 -20.31 -6.70
N ARG A 72 -13.32 -19.41 -6.10
CA ARG A 72 -11.87 -19.58 -5.90
C ARG A 72 -11.51 -19.26 -4.45
N PRO A 73 -11.08 -20.24 -3.64
CA PRO A 73 -10.70 -19.99 -2.25
C PRO A 73 -9.45 -19.09 -2.20
N VAL A 74 -9.32 -18.33 -1.12
CA VAL A 74 -8.09 -17.56 -0.88
C VAL A 74 -6.93 -18.51 -0.55
N SER A 75 -5.85 -18.36 -1.30
CA SER A 75 -4.56 -19.01 -1.10
C SER A 75 -3.52 -18.01 -0.59
N ARG A 76 -2.46 -18.51 0.05
CA ARG A 76 -1.30 -17.72 0.52
C ARG A 76 -0.51 -17.06 -0.60
N ASP A 77 -0.59 -17.61 -1.82
CA ASP A 77 0.08 -17.07 -3.00
C ASP A 77 -0.73 -16.00 -3.73
N ASP A 78 -1.95 -15.71 -3.27
CA ASP A 78 -2.75 -14.67 -3.89
C ASP A 78 -2.15 -13.28 -3.67
N VAL A 79 -2.31 -12.45 -4.69
CA VAL A 79 -1.74 -11.12 -4.81
C VAL A 79 -2.86 -10.09 -4.73
N TYR A 80 -2.70 -9.11 -3.85
CA TYR A 80 -3.71 -8.08 -3.57
C TYR A 80 -3.27 -6.71 -4.06
N ASP A 81 -4.22 -5.89 -4.51
CA ASP A 81 -4.02 -4.45 -4.63
C ASP A 81 -3.81 -3.83 -3.24
N LEU A 82 -2.63 -3.26 -3.02
CA LEU A 82 -2.21 -2.74 -1.73
C LEU A 82 -2.82 -1.35 -1.41
N ALA A 83 -3.46 -0.70 -2.37
CA ALA A 83 -3.97 0.66 -2.24
C ALA A 83 -2.93 1.59 -1.59
N SER A 84 -3.28 2.30 -0.51
CA SER A 84 -2.39 3.30 0.11
C SER A 84 -1.19 2.73 0.86
N VAL A 85 -1.11 1.42 1.12
CA VAL A 85 0.16 0.79 1.56
C VAL A 85 1.27 1.01 0.52
N THR A 86 0.89 1.30 -0.74
CA THR A 86 1.82 1.74 -1.79
C THR A 86 2.68 2.93 -1.37
N LYS A 87 2.16 3.89 -0.60
CA LYS A 87 2.87 5.12 -0.24
C LYS A 87 4.19 4.83 0.46
N THR A 88 4.12 4.00 1.49
CA THR A 88 5.23 3.60 2.34
C THR A 88 6.06 2.48 1.73
N SER A 89 5.49 1.75 0.76
CA SER A 89 6.16 0.60 0.14
C SER A 89 6.83 0.91 -1.19
N SER A 90 6.82 2.17 -1.63
CA SER A 90 7.30 2.57 -2.97
C SER A 90 8.19 3.81 -2.91
N ALA A 91 7.78 4.97 -3.45
CA ALA A 91 8.64 6.14 -3.56
C ALA A 91 9.09 6.74 -2.21
N LEU A 92 8.40 6.47 -1.10
CA LEU A 92 8.90 6.85 0.22
C LEU A 92 10.27 6.21 0.51
N LEU A 93 10.50 4.98 0.03
CA LEU A 93 11.77 4.27 0.18
C LEU A 93 12.91 4.99 -0.56
N TYR A 94 12.60 5.68 -1.67
CA TYR A 94 13.57 6.51 -2.37
C TYR A 94 13.90 7.79 -1.59
N LEU A 95 12.90 8.42 -0.97
CA LEU A 95 13.13 9.57 -0.10
C LEU A 95 13.98 9.18 1.11
N MET A 96 13.70 8.03 1.73
CA MET A 96 14.55 7.47 2.79
C MET A 96 15.98 7.21 2.27
N TRP A 97 16.11 6.68 1.06
CA TRP A 97 17.42 6.39 0.46
C TRP A 97 18.29 7.64 0.27
N GLN A 98 17.69 8.74 -0.19
CA GLN A 98 18.39 10.02 -0.32
C GLN A 98 18.69 10.66 1.03
N TYR A 99 17.72 10.63 1.95
CA TYR A 99 17.92 11.16 3.31
C TYR A 99 19.08 10.45 4.02
N ASP A 100 19.15 9.13 3.91
CA ASP A 100 20.22 8.30 4.47
C ASP A 100 21.62 8.66 3.95
N ARG A 101 21.69 9.32 2.78
CA ARG A 101 22.93 9.76 2.11
C ARG A 101 23.21 11.25 2.29
N GLY A 102 22.36 11.99 3.02
CA GLY A 102 22.46 13.44 3.13
C GLY A 102 22.13 14.19 1.84
N GLU A 103 21.41 13.55 0.91
CA GLU A 103 21.03 14.13 -0.39
C GLU A 103 19.64 14.79 -0.37
N LEU A 104 18.87 14.59 0.72
CA LEU A 104 17.52 15.11 0.89
C LEU A 104 17.36 15.82 2.23
N GLU A 105 17.00 17.10 2.19
CA GLU A 105 16.61 17.88 3.35
C GLU A 105 15.09 17.78 3.57
N LEU A 106 14.66 17.20 4.70
CA LEU A 106 13.25 17.00 5.01
C LEU A 106 12.48 18.32 5.17
N ASP A 107 13.15 19.37 5.62
CA ASP A 107 12.54 20.68 5.81
C ASP A 107 12.63 21.58 4.57
N ALA A 108 13.18 21.07 3.46
CA ALA A 108 13.23 21.78 2.19
C ALA A 108 11.83 22.12 1.67
N PRO A 109 11.65 23.31 1.07
CA PRO A 109 10.43 23.68 0.38
C PRO A 109 10.07 22.70 -0.75
N LEU A 110 8.82 22.26 -0.81
CA LEU A 110 8.32 21.39 -1.87
C LEU A 110 8.59 21.90 -3.29
N GLY A 111 8.67 23.23 -3.48
CA GLY A 111 8.94 23.86 -4.77
C GLY A 111 10.34 23.62 -5.31
N GLU A 112 11.29 23.20 -4.47
CA GLU A 112 12.65 22.81 -4.87
C GLU A 112 12.68 21.41 -5.46
N LEU A 113 11.91 20.48 -4.87
CA LEU A 113 11.84 19.08 -5.29
C LEU A 113 10.84 18.86 -6.45
N PHE A 114 9.73 19.59 -6.43
CA PHE A 114 8.60 19.39 -7.35
C PHE A 114 8.35 20.65 -8.19
N PRO A 115 8.82 20.68 -9.46
CA PRO A 115 8.64 21.83 -10.36
C PRO A 115 7.18 22.28 -10.50
N VAL A 116 6.22 21.35 -10.39
CA VAL A 116 4.77 21.60 -10.39
C VAL A 116 4.36 22.64 -9.34
N TRP A 117 5.09 22.75 -8.22
CA TRP A 117 4.81 23.70 -7.14
C TRP A 117 5.79 24.88 -7.05
N LYS A 118 6.82 24.94 -7.90
CA LYS A 118 7.76 26.07 -7.94
C LYS A 118 7.01 27.40 -8.09
N GLY A 119 7.35 28.37 -7.24
CA GLY A 119 6.75 29.70 -7.16
C GLY A 119 5.30 29.76 -6.64
N THR A 120 4.75 28.66 -6.11
CA THR A 120 3.38 28.64 -5.55
C THR A 120 3.38 28.68 -4.02
N LYS A 121 2.24 29.04 -3.40
CA LYS A 121 2.06 28.92 -1.94
C LYS A 121 2.30 27.49 -1.43
N LYS A 122 1.92 26.46 -2.21
CA LYS A 122 2.17 25.04 -1.85
C LYS A 122 3.65 24.71 -1.84
N GLY A 123 4.39 25.27 -2.81
CA GLY A 123 5.83 25.07 -2.93
C GLY A 123 6.64 25.62 -1.75
N LYS A 124 6.05 26.49 -0.92
CA LYS A 124 6.68 27.02 0.30
C LYS A 124 6.52 26.10 1.52
N ARG A 125 5.61 25.12 1.47
CA ARG A 125 5.46 24.12 2.55
C ARG A 125 6.66 23.18 2.52
N SER A 126 7.08 22.67 3.67
CA SER A 126 8.19 21.72 3.73
C SER A 126 7.77 20.30 3.31
N LEU A 127 8.74 19.50 2.84
CA LEU A 127 8.52 18.08 2.57
C LEU A 127 8.04 17.34 3.83
N ARG A 128 8.65 17.61 4.99
CA ARG A 128 8.29 17.04 6.30
C ARG A 128 6.81 17.26 6.61
N SER A 129 6.34 18.50 6.46
CA SER A 129 4.93 18.87 6.68
C SER A 129 3.98 18.12 5.73
N ALA A 130 4.39 17.93 4.47
CA ALA A 130 3.58 17.22 3.49
C ALA A 130 3.51 15.71 3.75
N LEU A 131 4.64 15.09 4.12
CA LEU A 131 4.72 13.66 4.48
C LEU A 131 3.99 13.36 5.80
N ALA A 132 3.98 14.30 6.74
CA ALA A 132 3.21 14.21 8.00
C ALA A 132 1.74 14.63 7.85
N HIS A 133 1.24 14.83 6.62
CA HIS A 133 -0.14 15.23 6.32
C HIS A 133 -0.61 16.50 7.04
N ARG A 134 0.26 17.51 7.21
CA ARG A 134 -0.12 18.80 7.81
C ARG A 134 0.12 20.01 6.92
N ALA A 135 0.54 19.80 5.67
CA ALA A 135 0.80 20.89 4.71
C ALA A 135 -0.47 21.59 4.16
N GLY A 136 -1.67 21.13 4.53
CA GLY A 136 -2.95 21.69 4.06
C GLY A 136 -3.31 21.34 2.62
N LEU A 137 -2.66 20.33 2.02
CA LEU A 137 -2.99 19.84 0.68
C LEU A 137 -4.38 19.20 0.66
N LEU A 138 -5.09 19.28 -0.47
CA LEU A 138 -6.37 18.56 -0.60
C LEU A 138 -6.17 17.05 -0.45
N PRO A 139 -7.15 16.33 0.12
CA PRO A 139 -7.00 14.90 0.38
C PRO A 139 -6.91 14.06 -0.90
N TRP A 140 -7.79 14.37 -1.84
CA TRP A 140 -7.99 13.60 -3.06
C TRP A 140 -8.64 14.47 -4.14
N VAL A 141 -8.44 14.10 -5.40
CA VAL A 141 -9.11 14.72 -6.55
C VAL A 141 -9.65 13.62 -7.49
N PRO A 142 -10.95 13.59 -7.79
CA PRO A 142 -11.55 12.70 -8.79
C PRO A 142 -11.19 13.13 -10.22
N TYR A 143 -9.97 12.86 -10.67
CA TYR A 143 -9.48 13.34 -11.98
C TYR A 143 -10.35 12.92 -13.16
N TRP A 144 -10.94 11.72 -13.09
CA TRP A 144 -11.79 11.16 -14.14
C TRP A 144 -13.09 11.95 -14.33
N GLN A 145 -13.72 12.48 -13.27
CA GLN A 145 -14.96 13.26 -13.41
C GLN A 145 -14.73 14.55 -14.20
N GLY A 146 -13.51 15.08 -14.20
CA GLY A 146 -13.10 16.22 -15.01
C GLY A 146 -12.90 15.92 -16.50
N THR A 147 -12.93 14.64 -16.90
CA THR A 147 -12.90 14.23 -18.32
C THR A 147 -14.29 14.27 -18.95
N LEU A 148 -15.35 14.21 -18.15
CA LEU A 148 -16.72 14.18 -18.65
C LEU A 148 -17.13 15.52 -19.27
N LYS A 149 -17.77 15.45 -20.44
CA LYS A 149 -18.39 16.62 -21.08
C LYS A 149 -19.52 17.13 -20.18
N GLY A 150 -19.68 18.45 -20.11
CA GLY A 150 -20.69 19.11 -19.27
C GLY A 150 -20.30 19.29 -17.80
N ASN A 151 -19.48 18.43 -17.20
CA ASN A 151 -19.01 18.60 -15.82
C ASN A 151 -17.89 19.64 -15.70
N ALA A 152 -17.72 20.31 -14.57
CA ALA A 152 -16.55 21.18 -14.37
C ALA A 152 -15.22 20.39 -14.41
N ARG A 153 -14.09 21.07 -14.68
CA ARG A 153 -12.78 20.40 -14.77
C ARG A 153 -12.17 20.08 -13.39
N TYR A 154 -12.58 20.79 -12.35
CA TYR A 154 -12.04 20.63 -11.00
C TYR A 154 -13.16 20.62 -9.96
N PRO A 155 -13.02 19.84 -8.87
CA PRO A 155 -14.05 19.70 -7.84
C PRO A 155 -14.36 21.00 -7.08
N TRP A 156 -13.42 21.94 -7.03
CA TRP A 156 -13.62 23.25 -6.38
C TRP A 156 -14.22 24.32 -7.30
N LYS A 157 -14.95 23.94 -8.36
CA LYS A 157 -15.60 24.87 -9.29
C LYS A 157 -17.12 24.73 -9.23
N LYS A 158 -17.85 25.85 -9.38
CA LYS A 158 -19.31 25.94 -9.19
C LYS A 158 -20.15 24.92 -9.98
N LYS A 159 -19.71 24.51 -11.17
CA LYS A 159 -20.43 23.55 -12.04
C LYS A 159 -19.93 22.10 -11.87
N TRP A 160 -19.25 21.81 -10.78
CA TRP A 160 -18.84 20.45 -10.48
C TRP A 160 -20.01 19.66 -9.92
N ASP A 161 -20.35 18.55 -10.55
CA ASP A 161 -21.36 17.63 -10.09
C ASP A 161 -20.68 16.34 -9.61
N THR A 162 -20.78 16.07 -8.31
CA THR A 162 -20.19 14.91 -7.66
C THR A 162 -20.93 13.60 -7.97
N SER A 163 -22.18 13.68 -8.42
CA SER A 163 -23.01 12.52 -8.73
C SER A 163 -22.77 11.96 -10.13
N ARG A 164 -22.01 12.68 -10.98
CA ARG A 164 -21.72 12.27 -12.35
C ARG A 164 -21.03 10.91 -12.38
N THR A 165 -21.63 9.98 -13.11
CA THR A 165 -21.05 8.73 -13.57
C THR A 165 -20.60 8.84 -15.03
N ASN A 166 -19.76 7.90 -15.46
CA ASN A 166 -19.29 7.82 -16.83
C ASN A 166 -20.45 7.51 -17.79
N ASP A 167 -20.85 8.51 -18.58
CA ASP A 167 -21.86 8.42 -19.63
C ASP A 167 -21.23 8.27 -21.03
N TYR A 168 -19.95 7.89 -21.10
CA TYR A 168 -19.13 7.75 -22.30
C TYR A 168 -18.96 9.04 -23.14
N ARG A 169 -19.39 10.20 -22.63
CA ARG A 169 -19.22 11.49 -23.31
C ARG A 169 -18.04 12.23 -22.72
N PHE A 170 -16.86 12.00 -23.29
CA PHE A 170 -15.62 12.61 -22.83
C PHE A 170 -15.30 13.93 -23.54
N ARG A 171 -14.51 14.77 -22.88
CA ARG A 171 -13.91 15.97 -23.45
C ARG A 171 -12.83 15.58 -24.47
N PRO A 172 -12.58 16.39 -25.51
CA PRO A 172 -11.50 16.14 -26.46
C PRO A 172 -10.15 15.97 -25.74
N ARG A 173 -9.31 15.04 -26.25
CA ARG A 173 -7.97 14.74 -25.70
C ARG A 173 -7.99 14.38 -24.21
N THR A 174 -8.96 13.54 -23.80
CA THR A 174 -9.02 12.98 -22.45
C THR A 174 -9.08 11.45 -22.48
N ILE A 175 -10.20 10.87 -22.91
CA ILE A 175 -10.40 9.42 -22.99
C ILE A 175 -10.98 9.08 -24.37
N ALA A 176 -10.51 7.98 -24.97
CA ALA A 176 -11.02 7.38 -26.18
C ALA A 176 -11.48 5.94 -25.93
N ARG A 177 -12.27 5.39 -26.86
CA ARG A 177 -12.76 4.00 -26.80
C ARG A 177 -11.73 2.96 -27.28
N ASP A 178 -10.78 3.40 -28.10
CA ASP A 178 -9.78 2.54 -28.72
C ASP A 178 -8.36 3.03 -28.43
N SER A 179 -7.42 2.09 -28.45
CA SER A 179 -5.99 2.38 -28.34
C SER A 179 -5.47 3.01 -29.63
N THR A 180 -4.70 4.09 -29.49
CA THR A 180 -3.93 4.68 -30.58
C THR A 180 -2.62 5.26 -30.04
N ALA A 181 -1.74 5.74 -30.92
CA ALA A 181 -0.53 6.45 -30.51
C ALA A 181 -0.80 7.69 -29.62
N ASP A 182 -2.00 8.28 -29.71
CA ASP A 182 -2.42 9.39 -28.86
C ASP A 182 -3.09 8.94 -27.55
N TYR A 183 -3.60 7.71 -27.49
CA TYR A 183 -4.28 7.13 -26.32
C TYR A 183 -3.65 5.78 -25.93
N PRO A 184 -2.41 5.75 -25.43
CA PRO A 184 -1.70 4.51 -25.16
C PRO A 184 -1.98 3.90 -23.77
N ILE A 185 -2.57 4.67 -22.85
CA ILE A 185 -2.72 4.27 -21.44
C ILE A 185 -4.06 3.56 -21.25
N ARG A 186 -4.03 2.27 -20.87
CA ARG A 186 -5.24 1.45 -20.69
C ARG A 186 -5.90 1.72 -19.34
N LEU A 187 -7.19 2.06 -19.33
CA LEU A 187 -7.99 2.22 -18.10
C LEU A 187 -8.86 0.98 -17.79
N ASN A 188 -9.37 0.32 -18.83
CA ASN A 188 -10.09 -0.94 -18.78
C ASN A 188 -10.02 -1.61 -20.18
N THR A 189 -10.96 -2.49 -20.54
CA THR A 189 -11.01 -3.12 -21.87
C THR A 189 -11.35 -2.15 -23.02
N ASP A 190 -12.11 -1.08 -22.75
CA ASP A 190 -12.74 -0.20 -23.75
C ASP A 190 -12.41 1.29 -23.59
N LEU A 191 -11.48 1.67 -22.69
CA LEU A 191 -11.19 3.06 -22.34
C LEU A 191 -9.69 3.26 -22.28
N TRP A 192 -9.23 4.24 -23.05
CA TRP A 192 -7.82 4.57 -23.22
C TRP A 192 -7.60 6.05 -22.96
N LEU A 193 -6.63 6.38 -22.12
CA LEU A 193 -6.34 7.73 -21.67
C LEU A 193 -5.31 8.40 -22.60
N TYR A 194 -5.54 9.68 -22.87
CA TYR A 194 -4.66 10.52 -23.69
C TYR A 194 -3.25 10.62 -23.08
N LYS A 195 -2.22 10.47 -23.91
CA LYS A 195 -0.81 10.38 -23.49
C LYS A 195 -0.31 11.52 -22.59
N ASP A 196 -0.77 12.76 -22.79
CA ASP A 196 -0.34 13.92 -21.99
C ASP A 196 -1.29 14.23 -20.81
N PHE A 197 -2.20 13.33 -20.45
CA PHE A 197 -3.21 13.61 -19.43
C PHE A 197 -2.59 13.87 -18.05
N ARG A 198 -1.53 13.14 -17.70
CA ARG A 198 -0.79 13.30 -16.43
C ARG A 198 -0.33 14.75 -16.23
N GLU A 199 0.38 15.31 -17.19
CA GLU A 199 0.94 16.66 -17.11
C GLU A 199 -0.14 17.73 -17.29
N ARG A 200 -1.01 17.57 -18.29
CA ARG A 200 -2.01 18.59 -18.65
C ARG A 200 -3.17 18.68 -17.68
N ASN A 201 -3.50 17.58 -17.00
CA ASN A 201 -4.68 17.48 -16.15
C ASN A 201 -4.33 17.17 -14.70
N ILE A 202 -3.64 16.06 -14.40
CA ILE A 202 -3.36 15.62 -13.02
C ILE A 202 -2.44 16.63 -12.31
N TYR A 203 -1.23 16.85 -12.84
CA TYR A 203 -0.26 17.78 -12.24
C TYR A 203 -0.79 19.22 -12.22
N ARG A 204 -1.48 19.64 -13.29
CA ARG A 204 -2.12 20.96 -13.35
C ARG A 204 -3.21 21.12 -12.29
N SER A 205 -3.99 20.08 -12.03
CA SER A 205 -5.01 20.05 -10.99
C SER A 205 -4.36 20.12 -9.60
N ILE A 206 -3.31 19.34 -9.34
CA ILE A 206 -2.53 19.38 -8.10
C ILE A 206 -1.98 20.79 -7.84
N ARG A 207 -1.38 21.44 -8.84
CA ARG A 207 -0.90 22.83 -8.75
C ARG A 207 -2.02 23.80 -8.37
N LYS A 208 -3.18 23.69 -9.03
CA LYS A 208 -4.33 24.61 -8.91
C LYS A 208 -5.27 24.33 -7.74
N SER A 209 -5.14 23.19 -7.07
CA SER A 209 -6.00 22.81 -5.96
C SER A 209 -5.98 23.89 -4.85
N PRO A 210 -7.10 24.10 -4.13
CA PRO A 210 -7.09 24.89 -2.91
C PRO A 210 -6.01 24.41 -1.93
N LEU A 211 -5.44 25.35 -1.17
CA LEU A 211 -4.49 25.08 -0.09
C LEU A 211 -5.16 25.52 1.20
N LYS A 212 -5.30 24.58 2.15
CA LYS A 212 -5.77 24.86 3.50
C LYS A 212 -4.63 25.41 4.37
N GLU A 213 -4.98 25.83 5.57
CA GLU A 213 -4.02 26.15 6.62
C GLU A 213 -3.10 24.96 6.91
N GLU A 214 -1.85 25.26 7.24
CA GLU A 214 -0.89 24.26 7.70
C GLU A 214 -1.01 24.08 9.21
N GLY A 215 -0.53 22.95 9.72
CA GLY A 215 -0.57 22.62 11.15
C GLY A 215 -1.63 21.56 11.46
N LYS A 216 -2.83 21.73 10.91
CA LYS A 216 -3.91 20.75 11.11
C LYS A 216 -3.69 19.50 10.28
N TYR A 217 -3.87 18.34 10.89
CA TYR A 217 -3.85 17.06 10.20
C TYR A 217 -4.93 17.03 9.10
N ALA A 218 -4.49 16.73 7.88
CA ALA A 218 -5.31 16.55 6.69
C ALA A 218 -4.61 15.53 5.76
N TYR A 219 -5.06 14.28 5.81
CA TYR A 219 -4.57 13.22 4.93
C TYR A 219 -4.57 13.68 3.47
N SER A 220 -3.49 13.45 2.73
CA SER A 220 -3.37 13.86 1.32
C SER A 220 -2.53 12.89 0.49
N GLY A 221 -3.10 12.45 -0.63
CA GLY A 221 -2.40 11.67 -1.64
C GLY A 221 -1.63 12.50 -2.66
N LEU A 222 -1.83 13.82 -2.73
CA LEU A 222 -1.40 14.62 -3.90
C LEU A 222 0.11 14.68 -4.08
N LEU A 223 0.89 14.71 -2.99
CA LEU A 223 2.35 14.62 -3.06
C LEU A 223 2.80 13.33 -3.77
N PHE A 224 2.16 12.21 -3.44
CA PHE A 224 2.55 10.90 -3.93
C PHE A 224 2.28 10.68 -5.44
N TYR A 225 1.46 11.54 -6.07
CA TYR A 225 1.35 11.56 -7.52
C TYR A 225 2.58 12.15 -8.21
N LEU A 226 3.36 13.00 -7.52
CA LEU A 226 4.53 13.68 -8.08
C LEU A 226 5.83 12.91 -7.82
N LEU A 227 5.82 11.96 -6.89
CA LEU A 227 7.02 11.23 -6.48
C LEU A 227 7.62 10.34 -7.58
N PRO A 228 6.86 9.59 -8.41
CA PRO A 228 7.46 8.81 -9.50
C PRO A 228 8.33 9.65 -10.43
N ASP A 229 7.81 10.80 -10.87
CA ASP A 229 8.55 11.77 -11.71
C ASP A 229 9.78 12.34 -10.99
N TYR A 230 9.67 12.61 -9.69
CA TYR A 230 10.82 13.05 -8.90
C TYR A 230 11.92 12.00 -8.84
N VAL A 231 11.56 10.72 -8.63
CA VAL A 231 12.54 9.62 -8.63
C VAL A 231 13.21 9.52 -10.00
N GLU A 232 12.44 9.54 -11.09
CA GLU A 232 12.97 9.44 -12.46
C GLU A 232 13.94 10.57 -12.79
N ARG A 233 13.56 11.82 -12.48
CA ARG A 233 14.41 12.99 -12.74
C ARG A 233 15.67 13.03 -11.88
N SER A 234 15.60 12.60 -10.62
CA SER A 234 16.73 12.68 -9.69
C SER A 234 17.68 11.48 -9.80
N SER A 235 17.18 10.28 -10.12
CA SER A 235 18.00 9.08 -10.25
C SER A 235 18.46 8.80 -11.69
N GLY A 236 17.79 9.38 -12.69
CA GLY A 236 17.99 9.04 -14.11
C GLY A 236 17.48 7.65 -14.51
N GLN A 237 16.73 6.96 -13.64
CA GLN A 237 16.21 5.60 -13.86
C GLN A 237 14.68 5.59 -13.87
N ASP A 238 14.06 4.68 -14.64
CA ASP A 238 12.62 4.39 -14.51
C ASP A 238 12.28 4.06 -13.05
N TYR A 239 11.22 4.67 -12.54
CA TYR A 239 10.84 4.58 -11.13
C TYR A 239 10.62 3.13 -10.65
N ARG A 240 10.00 2.29 -11.49
CA ARG A 240 9.75 0.87 -11.16
C ARG A 240 11.03 0.08 -11.19
N GLN A 241 11.91 0.35 -12.17
CA GLN A 241 13.20 -0.30 -12.28
C GLN A 241 14.10 0.04 -11.09
N TRP A 242 14.10 1.29 -10.63
CA TRP A 242 14.83 1.71 -9.44
C TRP A 242 14.37 0.90 -8.22
N LEU A 243 13.05 0.81 -7.98
CA LEU A 243 12.49 0.05 -6.88
C LEU A 243 12.84 -1.44 -6.94
N ARG A 244 12.71 -2.06 -8.12
CA ARG A 244 13.04 -3.48 -8.30
C ARG A 244 14.51 -3.76 -8.04
N THR A 245 15.40 -2.94 -8.59
CA THR A 245 16.85 -3.16 -8.52
C THR A 245 17.39 -2.93 -7.12
N ASN A 246 16.98 -1.85 -6.48
CA ASN A 246 17.59 -1.40 -5.22
C ASN A 246 16.92 -2.03 -3.99
N ILE A 247 15.63 -2.35 -4.07
CA ILE A 247 14.83 -2.80 -2.93
C ILE A 247 14.24 -4.18 -3.16
N TYR A 248 13.33 -4.36 -4.13
CA TYR A 248 12.48 -5.55 -4.16
C TYR A 248 13.24 -6.84 -4.53
N ASN A 249 14.07 -6.82 -5.56
CA ASN A 249 14.84 -8.00 -5.96
C ASN A 249 15.84 -8.41 -4.87
N PRO A 250 16.64 -7.50 -4.27
CA PRO A 250 17.53 -7.88 -3.18
C PRO A 250 16.82 -8.44 -1.94
N LEU A 251 15.59 -8.00 -1.66
CA LEU A 251 14.77 -8.58 -0.59
C LEU A 251 14.19 -9.95 -0.96
N GLY A 252 14.20 -10.34 -2.23
CA GLY A 252 13.47 -11.51 -2.73
C GLY A 252 11.95 -11.31 -2.72
N ALA A 253 11.46 -10.07 -2.82
CA ALA A 253 10.04 -9.71 -2.82
C ALA A 253 9.45 -9.77 -4.26
N GLY A 254 9.37 -10.98 -4.81
CA GLY A 254 9.14 -11.24 -6.23
C GLY A 254 7.77 -10.84 -6.80
N THR A 255 6.73 -10.75 -5.97
CA THR A 255 5.39 -10.29 -6.37
C THR A 255 5.19 -8.79 -6.16
N LEU A 256 5.98 -8.16 -5.28
CA LEU A 256 5.84 -6.74 -4.94
C LEU A 256 6.12 -5.86 -6.15
N GLY A 257 5.11 -5.14 -6.64
CA GLY A 257 5.27 -4.27 -7.80
C GLY A 257 3.99 -3.71 -8.41
N TYR A 258 4.18 -2.83 -9.38
CA TYR A 258 3.10 -2.29 -10.20
C TYR A 258 2.77 -3.23 -11.36
N ARG A 259 1.54 -3.12 -11.88
CA ARG A 259 1.06 -3.84 -13.07
C ARG A 259 1.38 -5.34 -13.03
N PRO A 260 0.71 -6.10 -12.15
CA PRO A 260 1.01 -7.52 -11.93
C PRO A 260 0.91 -8.35 -13.22
N LEU A 261 -0.01 -8.01 -14.12
CA LEU A 261 -0.18 -8.68 -15.41
C LEU A 261 1.04 -8.51 -16.33
N ASP A 262 1.60 -7.30 -16.41
CA ASP A 262 2.83 -7.03 -17.19
C ASP A 262 4.05 -7.79 -16.63
N ARG A 263 3.97 -8.23 -15.37
CA ARG A 263 4.97 -9.03 -14.67
C ARG A 263 4.69 -10.53 -14.73
N MET A 264 3.75 -10.96 -15.57
CA MET A 264 3.38 -12.37 -15.75
C MET A 264 2.84 -13.05 -14.48
N ILE A 265 2.30 -12.28 -13.53
CA ILE A 265 1.55 -12.87 -12.41
C ILE A 265 0.26 -13.44 -12.99
N PRO A 266 -0.03 -14.75 -12.80
CA PRO A 266 -1.25 -15.36 -13.33
C PRO A 266 -2.48 -14.61 -12.83
N ARG A 267 -3.41 -14.30 -13.74
CA ARG A 267 -4.60 -13.50 -13.43
C ARG A 267 -5.38 -14.14 -12.29
N GLU A 268 -5.51 -15.46 -12.30
CA GLU A 268 -6.19 -16.22 -11.27
C GLU A 268 -5.60 -15.98 -9.87
N TRP A 269 -4.29 -15.71 -9.73
CA TRP A 269 -3.66 -15.42 -8.44
C TRP A 269 -3.93 -14.01 -7.96
N ILE A 270 -4.49 -13.13 -8.79
CA ILE A 270 -4.75 -11.74 -8.43
C ILE A 270 -6.17 -11.62 -7.91
N VAL A 271 -6.33 -11.09 -6.69
CA VAL A 271 -7.66 -10.94 -6.11
C VAL A 271 -8.39 -9.75 -6.76
N PRO A 272 -9.63 -9.93 -7.28
CA PRO A 272 -10.41 -8.82 -7.84
C PRO A 272 -10.80 -7.82 -6.76
N THR A 273 -10.84 -6.52 -7.10
CA THR A 273 -11.16 -5.45 -6.15
C THR A 273 -12.61 -5.02 -6.22
N GLU A 274 -13.05 -4.21 -7.17
CA GLU A 274 -14.40 -3.65 -7.20
C GLU A 274 -15.10 -3.92 -8.53
N VAL A 275 -16.43 -4.09 -8.50
CA VAL A 275 -17.26 -3.92 -9.70
C VAL A 275 -17.50 -2.43 -9.84
N ASP A 276 -16.67 -1.75 -10.64
CA ASP A 276 -16.72 -0.29 -10.81
C ASP A 276 -17.93 0.08 -11.68
N THR A 277 -18.97 0.64 -11.07
CA THR A 277 -20.22 1.03 -11.76
C THR A 277 -20.32 2.53 -12.03
N PHE A 278 -19.24 3.29 -11.91
CA PHE A 278 -19.30 4.75 -12.03
C PHE A 278 -18.22 5.36 -12.93
N PHE A 279 -17.03 4.77 -13.03
CA PHE A 279 -15.95 5.26 -13.89
C PHE A 279 -15.59 4.25 -14.97
N ARG A 280 -14.94 3.14 -14.60
CA ARG A 280 -14.48 2.14 -15.60
C ARG A 280 -15.57 1.20 -16.05
N MET A 281 -16.74 1.14 -15.39
CA MET A 281 -17.87 0.31 -15.83
C MET A 281 -17.47 -1.17 -16.05
N ASP A 282 -16.56 -1.68 -15.22
CA ASP A 282 -15.92 -2.99 -15.37
C ASP A 282 -15.53 -3.57 -13.99
N THR A 283 -15.30 -4.88 -13.93
CA THR A 283 -14.73 -5.52 -12.73
C THR A 283 -13.21 -5.34 -12.72
N LEU A 284 -12.72 -4.65 -11.70
CA LEU A 284 -11.31 -4.35 -11.54
C LEU A 284 -10.55 -5.59 -11.05
N HIS A 285 -9.72 -6.15 -11.93
CA HIS A 285 -8.99 -7.38 -11.67
C HIS A 285 -7.66 -7.34 -12.44
N GLY A 286 -6.54 -7.41 -11.72
CA GLY A 286 -5.19 -7.25 -12.30
C GLY A 286 -4.77 -5.81 -12.60
N VAL A 287 -5.62 -4.84 -12.26
CA VAL A 287 -5.39 -3.40 -12.45
C VAL A 287 -5.69 -2.65 -11.16
N VAL A 288 -5.02 -1.52 -10.95
CA VAL A 288 -5.16 -0.73 -9.72
C VAL A 288 -6.60 -0.23 -9.50
N HIS A 289 -7.06 -0.31 -8.26
CA HIS A 289 -8.37 0.13 -7.79
C HIS A 289 -8.53 1.65 -7.83
N ASP A 290 -7.54 2.40 -7.34
CA ASP A 290 -7.58 3.87 -7.29
C ASP A 290 -7.67 4.47 -8.69
N GLU A 291 -8.68 5.32 -8.92
CA GLU A 291 -8.98 5.86 -10.24
C GLU A 291 -7.87 6.78 -10.74
N GLY A 292 -7.30 7.59 -9.85
CA GLY A 292 -6.22 8.50 -10.22
C GLY A 292 -4.93 7.76 -10.52
N ALA A 293 -4.60 6.69 -9.78
CA ALA A 293 -3.47 5.82 -10.07
C ALA A 293 -3.66 5.08 -11.40
N ALA A 294 -4.87 4.62 -11.72
CA ALA A 294 -5.17 4.06 -13.04
C ALA A 294 -4.90 5.09 -14.15
N MET A 295 -5.25 6.36 -13.92
CA MET A 295 -4.95 7.47 -14.84
C MET A 295 -3.47 7.90 -14.86
N MET A 296 -2.64 7.36 -13.96
CA MET A 296 -1.17 7.46 -13.98
C MET A 296 -0.55 6.20 -14.62
N ASP A 297 -1.29 5.56 -15.53
CA ASP A 297 -0.89 4.31 -16.18
C ASP A 297 -0.62 3.19 -15.14
N GLY A 298 -1.38 3.19 -14.04
CA GLY A 298 -1.21 2.23 -12.95
C GLY A 298 0.06 2.40 -12.10
N VAL A 299 0.89 3.41 -12.37
CA VAL A 299 2.18 3.65 -11.69
C VAL A 299 2.12 4.98 -10.93
N SER A 300 1.65 4.90 -9.68
CA SER A 300 1.60 6.05 -8.77
C SER A 300 2.17 5.66 -7.41
N ALA A 301 2.84 6.58 -6.72
CA ALA A 301 3.21 6.33 -5.32
C ALA A 301 2.00 6.48 -4.37
N ASN A 302 0.87 7.00 -4.85
CA ASN A 302 -0.35 7.11 -4.04
C ASN A 302 -1.02 5.73 -3.82
N ALA A 303 -1.04 4.91 -4.88
CA ALA A 303 -1.62 3.57 -4.97
C ALA A 303 -1.10 2.87 -6.26
N GLY A 304 -1.18 1.54 -6.31
CA GLY A 304 -0.86 0.77 -7.53
C GLY A 304 0.09 -0.40 -7.35
N LEU A 305 0.68 -0.56 -6.16
CA LEU A 305 1.41 -1.78 -5.86
C LEU A 305 0.47 -2.95 -5.61
N PHE A 306 0.93 -4.12 -6.03
CA PHE A 306 0.38 -5.43 -5.79
C PHE A 306 1.43 -6.28 -5.09
N ALA A 307 1.02 -7.14 -4.15
CA ALA A 307 1.90 -8.15 -3.54
C ALA A 307 1.10 -9.27 -2.86
N LYS A 308 1.74 -10.42 -2.66
CA LYS A 308 1.33 -11.39 -1.64
C LYS A 308 1.86 -11.00 -0.25
N ALA A 309 1.27 -11.57 0.81
CA ALA A 309 1.60 -11.20 2.19
C ALA A 309 3.09 -11.38 2.51
N GLU A 310 3.71 -12.49 2.10
CA GLU A 310 5.11 -12.82 2.40
C GLU A 310 6.11 -11.84 1.78
N ASP A 311 5.83 -11.33 0.57
CA ASP A 311 6.72 -10.40 -0.10
C ASP A 311 6.62 -8.99 0.47
N LEU A 312 5.42 -8.60 0.89
CA LEU A 312 5.24 -7.38 1.68
C LEU A 312 5.91 -7.51 3.05
N ALA A 313 5.87 -8.71 3.66
CA ALA A 313 6.52 -8.99 4.94
C ALA A 313 8.02 -8.77 4.88
N LYS A 314 8.70 -9.22 3.80
CA LYS A 314 10.14 -9.00 3.64
C LYS A 314 10.52 -7.52 3.68
N LEU A 315 9.74 -6.65 3.02
CA LEU A 315 9.96 -5.21 3.05
C LEU A 315 9.79 -4.64 4.47
N TYR A 316 8.69 -4.97 5.13
CA TYR A 316 8.41 -4.41 6.45
C TYR A 316 9.24 -5.03 7.56
N GLN A 317 9.70 -6.28 7.40
CA GLN A 317 10.67 -6.89 8.31
C GLN A 317 12.03 -6.21 8.19
N MET A 318 12.44 -5.81 6.98
CA MET A 318 13.65 -4.99 6.79
C MET A 318 13.54 -3.65 7.54
N LEU A 319 12.39 -2.99 7.47
CA LEU A 319 12.15 -1.74 8.22
C LEU A 319 12.09 -1.99 9.74
N LEU A 320 11.35 -3.01 10.18
CA LEU A 320 11.24 -3.42 11.58
C LEU A 320 12.62 -3.70 12.20
N ASN A 321 13.52 -4.32 11.43
CA ASN A 321 14.89 -4.60 11.84
C ASN A 321 15.83 -3.38 11.75
N GLY A 322 15.32 -2.15 11.71
CA GLY A 322 16.16 -0.94 11.65
C GLY A 322 16.89 -0.76 10.31
N GLY A 323 16.29 -1.23 9.21
CA GLY A 323 16.80 -1.01 7.86
C GLY A 323 17.69 -2.13 7.32
N GLN A 324 17.69 -3.32 7.93
CA GLN A 324 18.49 -4.46 7.50
C GLN A 324 17.70 -5.76 7.38
N LEU A 325 18.07 -6.62 6.43
CA LEU A 325 17.53 -7.98 6.33
C LEU A 325 18.59 -8.91 5.75
N HIS A 326 18.70 -10.12 6.30
CA HIS A 326 19.65 -11.16 5.86
C HIS A 326 21.10 -10.64 5.70
N GLY A 327 21.57 -9.86 6.67
CA GLY A 327 22.93 -9.29 6.67
C GLY A 327 23.16 -8.12 5.70
N LYS A 328 22.16 -7.73 4.90
CA LYS A 328 22.22 -6.55 4.03
C LYS A 328 21.55 -5.35 4.69
N ARG A 329 22.27 -4.23 4.77
CA ARG A 329 21.74 -2.92 5.18
C ARG A 329 21.22 -2.15 3.96
N TYR A 330 20.00 -1.65 4.07
CA TYR A 330 19.31 -0.82 3.07
C TYR A 330 19.23 0.64 3.52
N PHE A 331 18.98 0.84 4.81
CA PHE A 331 18.91 2.15 5.48
C PHE A 331 19.68 2.09 6.80
N SER A 332 20.19 3.22 7.26
CA SER A 332 20.59 3.33 8.67
C SER A 332 19.37 3.23 9.59
N GLU A 333 19.60 2.76 10.80
CA GLU A 333 18.57 2.71 11.84
C GLU A 333 18.04 4.12 12.15
N ALA A 334 18.92 5.13 12.13
CA ALA A 334 18.55 6.52 12.31
C ALA A 334 17.55 7.01 11.26
N THR A 335 17.75 6.65 9.98
CA THR A 335 16.81 6.98 8.90
C THR A 335 15.46 6.31 9.10
N VAL A 336 15.44 5.02 9.45
CA VAL A 336 14.17 4.32 9.74
C VAL A 336 13.43 5.03 10.87
N ARG A 337 14.11 5.28 11.99
CA ARG A 337 13.55 5.96 13.17
C ARG A 337 13.03 7.36 12.82
N GLU A 338 13.75 8.14 12.01
CA GLU A 338 13.33 9.49 11.63
C GLU A 338 12.01 9.46 10.83
N PHE A 339 11.83 8.48 9.95
CA PHE A 339 10.62 8.36 9.15
C PHE A 339 9.44 7.75 9.92
N THR A 340 9.70 6.92 10.93
CA THR A 340 8.65 6.20 11.68
C THR A 340 8.28 6.83 13.02
N ARG A 341 9.05 7.79 13.54
CA ARG A 341 8.69 8.54 14.77
C ARG A 341 7.56 9.55 14.56
N TYR A 342 6.87 9.91 15.64
CA TYR A 342 5.92 11.02 15.64
C TYR A 342 6.62 12.33 15.24
N GLN A 343 6.06 13.04 14.26
CA GLN A 343 6.67 14.28 13.77
C GLN A 343 6.19 15.52 14.52
N TYR A 344 4.89 15.58 14.85
CA TYR A 344 4.26 16.74 15.48
C TYR A 344 3.24 16.33 16.57
N PRO A 345 3.62 15.50 17.55
CA PRO A 345 2.69 15.03 18.58
C PRO A 345 2.13 16.16 19.44
N GLN A 346 2.90 17.24 19.66
CA GLN A 346 2.46 18.42 20.42
C GLN A 346 1.32 19.18 19.73
N GLU A 347 1.12 18.96 18.43
CA GLU A 347 0.02 19.53 17.64
C GLU A 347 -1.14 18.54 17.46
N GLY A 348 -1.14 17.42 18.21
CA GLY A 348 -2.13 16.36 18.07
C GLY A 348 -1.97 15.51 16.81
N ASN A 349 -0.82 15.61 16.11
CA ASN A 349 -0.59 14.88 14.87
C ASN A 349 0.19 13.58 15.12
N ARG A 350 -0.51 12.45 14.94
CA ARG A 350 0.03 11.10 15.12
C ARG A 350 0.97 10.60 14.01
N ARG A 351 1.24 11.37 12.97
CA ARG A 351 1.90 10.83 11.76
C ARG A 351 3.42 10.69 11.92
N GLY A 352 3.95 9.61 11.34
CA GLY A 352 5.31 9.57 10.84
C GLY A 352 5.41 10.23 9.46
N LEU A 353 6.59 10.19 8.85
CA LEU A 353 6.80 10.68 7.49
C LEU A 353 6.29 9.62 6.50
N GLY A 354 5.08 9.83 5.97
CA GLY A 354 4.40 8.86 5.12
C GLY A 354 3.76 7.71 5.90
N PHE A 355 4.34 7.28 7.02
CA PHE A 355 3.81 6.21 7.86
C PHE A 355 2.64 6.66 8.76
N ASP A 356 1.70 5.74 8.97
CA ASP A 356 0.75 5.77 10.07
C ASP A 356 1.46 5.33 11.37
N LYS A 357 1.06 5.92 12.49
CA LYS A 357 1.36 5.43 13.86
C LYS A 357 0.06 5.28 14.66
N PRO A 358 0.06 4.67 15.85
CA PRO A 358 -1.14 4.64 16.70
C PRO A 358 -1.66 6.05 16.96
N LEU A 359 -2.91 6.15 17.43
CA LEU A 359 -3.39 7.43 17.97
C LEU A 359 -2.52 7.82 19.17
N LEU A 360 -2.35 9.13 19.41
CA LEU A 360 -1.62 9.61 20.59
C LEU A 360 -2.32 9.19 21.89
N GLU A 361 -3.65 9.14 21.85
CA GLU A 361 -4.51 8.57 22.88
C GLU A 361 -5.35 7.50 22.21
N TYR A 362 -5.39 6.30 22.80
CA TYR A 362 -6.15 5.19 22.24
C TYR A 362 -7.65 5.48 22.26
N ASP A 363 -8.33 5.21 21.15
CA ASP A 363 -9.78 5.25 21.05
C ASP A 363 -10.27 3.99 20.31
N PRO A 364 -11.05 3.10 20.95
CA PRO A 364 -11.49 1.85 20.33
C PRO A 364 -12.35 2.06 19.06
N ASN A 365 -12.95 3.23 18.87
CA ASN A 365 -13.78 3.55 17.71
C ASN A 365 -12.97 4.14 16.54
N LEU A 366 -11.80 4.71 16.82
CA LEU A 366 -10.97 5.40 15.83
C LEU A 366 -9.65 4.68 15.54
N SER A 367 -9.14 3.90 16.49
CA SER A 367 -7.89 3.16 16.38
C SER A 367 -8.00 2.05 15.33
N SER A 368 -7.02 2.02 14.43
CA SER A 368 -6.86 0.96 13.43
C SER A 368 -6.07 -0.25 13.94
N VAL A 369 -5.48 -0.13 15.13
CA VAL A 369 -4.56 -1.08 15.76
C VAL A 369 -5.03 -1.41 17.18
N ALA A 370 -4.47 -2.47 17.77
CA ALA A 370 -4.74 -2.84 19.16
C ALA A 370 -4.26 -1.76 20.13
N GLU A 371 -4.85 -1.71 21.32
CA GLU A 371 -4.40 -0.85 22.42
C GLU A 371 -2.97 -1.19 22.86
N ALA A 372 -2.59 -2.47 22.79
CA ALA A 372 -1.26 -2.96 23.12
C ALA A 372 -0.17 -2.56 22.10
N ALA A 373 -0.53 -1.97 20.97
CA ALA A 373 0.46 -1.53 19.98
C ALA A 373 1.29 -0.37 20.53
N SER A 374 2.62 -0.52 20.51
CA SER A 374 3.52 0.46 21.10
C SER A 374 3.45 1.81 20.37
N PRO A 375 3.76 2.93 21.06
CA PRO A 375 3.93 4.24 20.42
C PRO A 375 5.00 4.24 19.31
N GLU A 376 5.99 3.35 19.38
CA GLU A 376 7.05 3.19 18.36
C GLU A 376 6.56 2.46 17.11
N SER A 377 5.46 1.71 17.22
CA SER A 377 4.89 1.00 16.08
C SER A 377 4.47 1.93 14.93
N PHE A 378 4.52 1.37 13.72
CA PHE A 378 4.27 2.11 12.48
C PHE A 378 3.74 1.20 11.37
N GLY A 379 3.08 1.79 10.39
CA GLY A 379 2.55 1.02 9.28
C GLY A 379 1.79 1.86 8.27
N HIS A 380 0.87 1.23 7.55
CA HIS A 380 -0.11 1.92 6.73
C HIS A 380 -1.32 1.01 6.48
N SER A 381 -2.50 1.61 6.29
CA SER A 381 -3.69 0.89 5.82
C SER A 381 -4.02 1.23 4.36
N GLY A 382 -4.63 0.29 3.64
CA GLY A 382 -5.09 0.47 2.27
C GLY A 382 -6.60 0.50 2.16
N TYR A 383 -7.12 1.34 1.26
CA TYR A 383 -8.56 1.50 1.04
C TYR A 383 -9.25 0.21 0.57
N THR A 384 -8.52 -0.68 -0.09
CA THR A 384 -8.95 -2.02 -0.53
C THR A 384 -9.15 -3.00 0.63
N GLY A 385 -8.79 -2.63 1.86
CA GLY A 385 -8.93 -3.47 3.06
C GLY A 385 -7.60 -3.93 3.64
N THR A 386 -6.50 -3.68 2.93
CA THR A 386 -5.16 -4.09 3.34
C THR A 386 -4.64 -3.29 4.54
N MET A 387 -3.70 -3.89 5.27
CA MET A 387 -2.96 -3.26 6.35
C MET A 387 -1.62 -3.99 6.54
N VAL A 388 -0.59 -3.22 6.85
CA VAL A 388 0.68 -3.73 7.35
C VAL A 388 1.12 -2.86 8.52
N TRP A 389 1.60 -3.50 9.57
CA TRP A 389 1.96 -2.85 10.82
C TRP A 389 3.17 -3.54 11.45
N ALA A 390 4.18 -2.77 11.80
CA ALA A 390 5.41 -3.22 12.43
C ALA A 390 5.51 -2.56 13.81
N ASP A 391 5.78 -3.36 14.84
CA ASP A 391 6.01 -2.92 16.21
C ASP A 391 7.43 -3.31 16.63
N PRO A 392 8.38 -2.35 16.67
CA PRO A 392 9.75 -2.61 17.11
C PRO A 392 9.86 -3.08 18.56
N GLU A 393 9.00 -2.60 19.46
CA GLU A 393 9.07 -2.97 20.89
C GLU A 393 8.61 -4.40 21.11
N ALA A 394 7.53 -4.81 20.45
CA ALA A 394 7.00 -6.17 20.51
C ALA A 394 7.64 -7.13 19.49
N GLU A 395 8.59 -6.66 18.67
CA GLU A 395 9.19 -7.38 17.55
C GLU A 395 8.16 -8.07 16.63
N LEU A 396 6.98 -7.45 16.48
CA LEU A 396 5.80 -7.98 15.80
C LEU A 396 5.60 -7.32 14.44
N LEU A 397 5.41 -8.13 13.41
CA LEU A 397 4.95 -7.70 12.11
C LEU A 397 3.59 -8.32 11.81
N PHE A 398 2.58 -7.49 11.56
CA PHE A 398 1.22 -7.88 11.23
C PHE A 398 0.86 -7.43 9.82
N ILE A 399 0.40 -8.36 8.99
CA ILE A 399 -0.13 -8.11 7.65
C ILE A 399 -1.54 -8.69 7.55
N PHE A 400 -2.46 -7.87 7.06
CA PHE A 400 -3.83 -8.24 6.75
C PHE A 400 -4.11 -7.82 5.31
N LEU A 401 -4.39 -8.77 4.42
CA LEU A 401 -4.74 -8.49 3.02
C LEU A 401 -6.17 -8.95 2.76
N SER A 402 -7.01 -8.05 2.25
CA SER A 402 -8.36 -8.39 1.80
C SER A 402 -8.75 -7.53 0.62
N ASN A 403 -9.87 -7.86 -0.01
CA ASN A 403 -10.53 -7.07 -1.04
C ASN A 403 -11.89 -6.56 -0.54
N ARG A 404 -11.92 -5.84 0.59
CA ARG A 404 -13.14 -5.33 1.24
C ARG A 404 -14.05 -4.50 0.32
N VAL A 405 -13.48 -3.91 -0.73
CA VAL A 405 -14.20 -3.12 -1.73
C VAL A 405 -14.93 -3.98 -2.75
N HIS A 406 -14.83 -5.31 -2.66
CA HIS A 406 -15.55 -6.23 -3.51
C HIS A 406 -16.93 -6.58 -2.93
N PRO A 407 -18.01 -6.56 -3.75
CA PRO A 407 -18.09 -5.98 -5.08
C PRO A 407 -18.23 -4.45 -5.05
N SER A 408 -18.47 -3.84 -3.89
CA SER A 408 -18.69 -2.39 -3.75
C SER A 408 -17.88 -1.79 -2.59
N ARG A 409 -17.28 -0.62 -2.84
CA ARG A 409 -16.53 0.19 -1.85
C ARG A 409 -17.35 0.67 -0.64
N ASN A 410 -18.68 0.62 -0.73
CA ASN A 410 -19.59 1.10 0.31
C ASN A 410 -19.66 0.16 1.52
N ARG A 411 -19.02 -1.02 1.45
CA ARG A 411 -18.93 -1.96 2.58
C ARG A 411 -18.01 -1.40 3.66
N ARG A 412 -18.55 -1.29 4.87
CA ARG A 412 -17.89 -0.72 6.05
C ARG A 412 -17.71 -1.72 7.20
N ALA A 413 -18.20 -2.95 7.07
CA ALA A 413 -18.20 -3.95 8.15
C ALA A 413 -16.81 -4.25 8.73
N ILE A 414 -15.75 -4.19 7.90
CA ILE A 414 -14.36 -4.32 8.37
C ILE A 414 -13.99 -3.31 9.48
N TYR A 415 -14.58 -2.12 9.44
CA TYR A 415 -14.36 -1.07 10.43
C TYR A 415 -15.33 -1.16 11.59
N THR A 416 -16.62 -1.34 11.32
CA THR A 416 -17.64 -1.37 12.38
C THR A 416 -17.49 -2.57 13.31
N LEU A 417 -16.95 -3.69 12.81
CA LEU A 417 -16.66 -4.89 13.61
C LEU A 417 -15.26 -4.89 14.23
N GLY A 418 -14.44 -3.87 13.96
CA GLY A 418 -13.08 -3.80 14.46
C GLY A 418 -12.20 -5.00 14.06
N ILE A 419 -12.39 -5.58 12.87
CA ILE A 419 -11.75 -6.84 12.47
C ILE A 419 -10.24 -6.80 12.66
N ARG A 420 -9.57 -5.77 12.13
CA ARG A 420 -8.11 -5.64 12.19
C ARG A 420 -7.59 -5.41 13.61
N PRO A 421 -8.09 -4.43 14.40
CA PRO A 421 -7.62 -4.24 15.77
C PRO A 421 -7.90 -5.45 16.67
N ARG A 422 -9.04 -6.17 16.51
CA ARG A 422 -9.32 -7.41 17.26
C ARG A 422 -8.31 -8.51 16.97
N ILE A 423 -8.04 -8.78 15.68
CA ILE A 423 -7.01 -9.74 15.28
C ILE A 423 -5.65 -9.31 15.84
N HIS A 424 -5.31 -8.03 15.71
CA HIS A 424 -4.04 -7.49 16.20
C HIS A 424 -3.89 -7.68 17.71
N SER A 425 -4.94 -7.49 18.51
CA SER A 425 -4.92 -7.74 19.96
C SER A 425 -4.60 -9.19 20.30
N PHE A 426 -5.18 -10.14 19.56
CA PHE A 426 -4.86 -11.56 19.73
C PHE A 426 -3.41 -11.88 19.39
N LEU A 427 -2.80 -11.19 18.41
CA LEU A 427 -1.37 -11.37 18.11
C LEU A 427 -0.46 -10.95 19.28
N TYR A 428 -0.78 -9.86 19.99
CA TYR A 428 -0.03 -9.49 21.21
C TYR A 428 -0.21 -10.52 22.31
N GLN A 429 -1.42 -11.04 22.51
CA GLN A 429 -1.67 -12.11 23.49
C GLN A 429 -0.87 -13.37 23.16
N MET A 430 -0.79 -13.74 21.87
CA MET A 430 0.01 -14.88 21.42
C MET A 430 1.51 -14.70 21.69
N ILE A 431 2.03 -13.48 21.61
CA ILE A 431 3.43 -13.19 21.96
C ILE A 431 3.63 -13.39 23.46
N ALA A 432 2.73 -12.85 24.29
CA ALA A 432 2.80 -13.01 25.73
C ALA A 432 2.69 -14.47 26.22
N GLU A 433 2.07 -15.37 25.44
CA GLU A 433 2.02 -16.81 25.75
C GLU A 433 3.34 -17.57 25.44
N VAL A 434 4.19 -17.02 24.57
CA VAL A 434 5.43 -17.70 24.09
C VAL A 434 6.71 -17.06 24.63
N GLU A 435 6.59 -15.97 25.38
CA GLU A 435 7.63 -15.36 26.21
C GLU A 435 7.59 -15.93 27.63
#